data_AF-A0A8I0V6M8-F1
#
_entry.id   AF-A0A8I0V6M8-F1
#
_cell.length_a   1.000
_cell.length_b   1.000
_cell.length_c   1.000
_cell.angle_alpha   90.00
_cell.angle_beta   90.00
_cell.angle_gamma   90.00
#
_symmetry.space_group_name_H-M   'P 1'
#
loop_
_entity.id
_entity.type
_entity.pdbx_description
1 polymer ?
#
loop_
_entity_poly.entity_id
_entity_poly.type
_entity_poly.pdbx_seq_one_letter_code
_entity_poly.pdbx_strand_id
1 'polypeptide(L)'
;MKDKEFQKLLDQASKAAIQHREIMKLVGEACIERFGYHYSDLDVDCLIDTIDHGLGPIKVSDVDEAFEWSIKNKGLELRDSRLDKE
;
A
#
# COMPACT_ATOMS: atom_id res chain seq x y z
N MET A 1 -25.83 -23.72 -3.61
CA MET A 1 -25.97 -22.26 -3.49
C MET A 1 -26.96 -21.80 -4.55
N LYS A 2 -27.92 -20.95 -4.20
CA LYS A 2 -28.88 -20.37 -5.15
C LYS A 2 -28.32 -19.07 -5.74
N ASP A 3 -28.78 -18.67 -6.92
CA ASP A 3 -28.33 -17.44 -7.59
C ASP A 3 -28.44 -16.20 -6.71
N LYS A 4 -29.51 -16.08 -5.92
CA LYS A 4 -29.68 -14.97 -4.97
C LYS A 4 -28.61 -14.93 -3.87
N GLU A 5 -28.12 -16.09 -3.44
CA GLU A 5 -27.05 -16.19 -2.44
C GLU A 5 -25.69 -15.86 -3.08
N PHE A 6 -25.49 -16.30 -4.32
CA PHE A 6 -24.28 -15.98 -5.07
C PHE A 6 -24.19 -14.50 -5.41
N GLN A 7 -25.29 -13.87 -5.85
CA GLN A 7 -25.36 -12.43 -6.11
C GLN A 7 -24.99 -11.61 -4.87
N LYS A 8 -25.43 -12.01 -3.68
CA LYS A 8 -25.04 -11.34 -2.44
C LYS A 8 -23.53 -11.38 -2.19
N LEU A 9 -22.87 -12.50 -2.53
CA LEU A 9 -21.41 -12.60 -2.41
C LEU A 9 -20.72 -11.68 -3.42
N LEU A 10 -21.21 -11.60 -4.66
CA LEU A 10 -20.69 -10.70 -5.68
C LEU A 10 -20.85 -9.22 -5.29
N ASP A 11 -21.99 -8.84 -4.72
CA ASP A 11 -22.26 -7.47 -4.25
C ASP A 11 -21.31 -7.11 -3.09
N GLN A 12 -21.11 -8.04 -2.15
CA GLN A 12 -20.17 -7.86 -1.04
C GLN A 12 -18.73 -7.70 -1.54
N ALA A 13 -18.29 -8.57 -2.45
CA ALA A 13 -16.95 -8.50 -3.04
C ALA A 13 -16.75 -7.19 -3.80
N SER A 14 -17.73 -6.76 -4.60
CA SER A 14 -17.66 -5.51 -5.35
C SER A 14 -17.55 -4.29 -4.44
N LYS A 15 -18.34 -4.26 -3.36
CA LYS A 15 -18.27 -3.18 -2.36
C LYS A 15 -16.91 -3.15 -1.66
N ALA A 16 -16.38 -4.31 -1.27
CA ALA A 16 -15.06 -4.40 -0.65
C ALA A 16 -13.95 -3.93 -1.59
N ALA A 17 -14.00 -4.30 -2.88
CA ALA A 17 -13.03 -3.87 -3.88
C ALA A 17 -13.02 -2.34 -4.10
N ILE A 18 -14.18 -1.69 -4.08
CA ILE A 18 -14.27 -0.22 -4.17
C ILE A 18 -13.61 0.44 -2.96
N GLN A 19 -13.96 -0.03 -1.75
CA GLN A 19 -13.39 0.51 -0.50
C GLN A 19 -11.89 0.28 -0.42
N HIS A 20 -11.44 -0.91 -0.82
CA HIS A 20 -10.04 -1.27 -0.92
C HIS A 20 -9.29 -0.30 -1.84
N ARG A 21 -9.79 -0.07 -3.06
CA ARG A 21 -9.20 0.88 -4.02
C ARG A 21 -9.07 2.30 -3.44
N GLU A 22 -10.08 2.79 -2.73
CA GLU A 22 -10.04 4.12 -2.10
C GLU A 22 -8.95 4.21 -1.03
N ILE A 23 -8.83 3.18 -0.20
CA ILE A 23 -7.78 3.09 0.83
C ILE A 23 -6.39 2.98 0.18
N MET A 24 -6.23 2.16 -0.85
CA MET A 24 -4.97 2.03 -1.59
C MET A 24 -4.46 3.36 -2.10
N LYS A 25 -5.37 4.17 -2.66
CA LYS A 25 -5.03 5.51 -3.16
C LYS A 25 -4.47 6.39 -2.03
N LEU A 26 -5.13 6.40 -0.86
CA LEU A 26 -4.67 7.18 0.29
C LEU A 26 -3.33 6.70 0.83
N VAL A 27 -3.10 5.38 0.87
CA VAL A 27 -1.81 4.81 1.28
C VAL A 27 -0.70 5.21 0.30
N GLY A 28 -0.96 5.14 -1.00
CA GLY A 28 -0.04 5.56 -2.04
C GLY A 28 0.34 7.04 -1.93
N GLU A 29 -0.65 7.91 -1.74
CA GLU A 29 -0.45 9.35 -1.52
C GLU A 29 0.40 9.61 -0.26
N ALA A 30 0.11 8.92 0.85
CA ALA A 30 0.89 9.02 2.08
C ALA A 30 2.34 8.54 1.92
N CYS A 31 2.58 7.50 1.10
CA CYS A 31 3.92 7.04 0.78
C CYS A 31 4.70 8.09 -0.03
N ILE A 32 4.06 8.70 -1.03
CA ILE A 32 4.68 9.77 -1.83
C ILE A 32 5.01 10.96 -0.93
N GLU A 33 4.11 11.34 -0.02
CA GLU A 33 4.36 12.43 0.93
C GLU A 33 5.53 12.12 1.87
N ARG A 34 5.59 10.90 2.42
CA ARG A 34 6.59 10.49 3.40
C ARG A 34 7.97 10.23 2.80
N PHE A 35 8.01 9.48 1.69
CA PHE A 35 9.23 8.93 1.10
C PHE A 35 9.60 9.55 -0.25
N GLY A 36 8.73 10.36 -0.84
CA GLY A 36 8.91 10.95 -2.17
C GLY A 36 8.47 10.05 -3.32
N TYR A 37 8.09 8.78 -3.06
CA TYR A 37 7.80 7.79 -4.09
C TYR A 37 6.57 6.95 -3.75
N HIS A 38 5.90 6.46 -4.79
CA HIS A 38 4.84 5.46 -4.62
C HIS A 38 5.48 4.09 -4.35
N TYR A 39 4.87 3.29 -3.48
CA TYR A 39 5.41 1.98 -3.09
C TYR A 39 5.53 1.00 -4.26
N SER A 40 4.65 1.14 -5.28
CA SER A 40 4.73 0.34 -6.51
C SER A 40 5.89 0.72 -7.43
N ASP A 41 6.33 1.99 -7.45
CA ASP A 41 7.45 2.42 -8.29
C ASP A 41 8.78 1.87 -7.76
N LEU A 42 8.81 1.62 -6.45
CA LEU A 42 9.96 1.11 -5.71
C LEU A 42 9.90 -0.40 -5.46
N ASP A 43 8.88 -1.09 -5.97
CA ASP A 43 8.66 -2.54 -5.74
C ASP A 43 8.75 -2.89 -4.24
N VAL A 44 8.05 -2.15 -3.39
CA VAL A 44 8.04 -2.40 -1.94
C VAL A 44 7.14 -3.60 -1.66
N ASP A 45 7.72 -4.80 -1.78
CA ASP A 45 7.00 -6.08 -1.76
C ASP A 45 6.11 -6.26 -0.53
N CYS A 46 6.56 -5.85 0.66
CA CYS A 46 5.76 -6.02 1.88
C CYS A 46 4.42 -5.26 1.84
N LEU A 47 4.39 -4.09 1.18
CA LEU A 47 3.17 -3.30 0.98
C LEU A 47 2.29 -3.89 -0.12
N ILE A 48 2.90 -4.38 -1.20
CA ILE A 48 2.17 -5.05 -2.29
C ILE A 48 1.51 -6.33 -1.74
N ASP A 49 2.27 -7.19 -1.08
CA ASP A 49 1.78 -8.43 -0.49
C ASP A 49 0.68 -8.18 0.55
N THR A 50 0.90 -7.23 1.46
CA THR A 50 -0.05 -6.98 2.54
C THR A 50 -1.29 -6.26 2.03
N ILE A 51 -1.10 -5.16 1.31
CA ILE A 51 -2.20 -4.25 1.02
C ILE A 51 -2.85 -4.60 -0.32
N ASP A 52 -2.11 -4.99 -1.36
CA ASP A 52 -2.73 -5.40 -2.64
C ASP A 52 -3.26 -6.84 -2.60
N HIS A 53 -2.59 -7.73 -1.86
CA HIS A 53 -2.95 -9.17 -1.82
C HIS A 53 -3.54 -9.66 -0.49
N GLY A 54 -3.59 -8.83 0.55
CA GLY A 54 -4.21 -9.19 1.82
C GLY A 54 -3.45 -10.25 2.62
N LEU A 55 -2.12 -10.36 2.45
CA LEU A 55 -1.31 -11.46 2.97
C LEU A 55 -0.93 -11.36 4.47
N GLY A 56 -1.47 -10.38 5.21
CA GLY A 56 -1.29 -10.31 6.66
C GLY A 56 -1.30 -8.88 7.20
N PRO A 57 -0.97 -8.69 8.49
CA PRO A 57 -0.74 -7.38 9.06
C PRO A 57 0.66 -6.85 8.70
N ILE A 58 0.80 -5.54 8.59
CA ILE A 58 2.08 -4.84 8.37
C ILE A 58 2.31 -3.78 9.45
N LYS A 59 3.58 -3.56 9.85
CA LYS A 59 3.96 -2.49 10.78
C LYS A 59 4.62 -1.34 10.05
N VAL A 60 4.52 -0.15 10.63
CA VAL A 60 5.20 1.06 10.10
C VAL A 60 6.72 0.87 10.01
N SER A 61 7.34 0.17 10.96
CA SER A 61 8.78 -0.12 10.92
C SER A 61 9.17 -0.93 9.68
N ASP A 62 8.36 -1.92 9.33
CA ASP A 62 8.62 -2.81 8.18
C ASP A 62 8.49 -2.03 6.86
N VAL A 63 7.58 -1.05 6.82
CA VAL A 63 7.43 -0.11 5.69
C VAL A 63 8.64 0.80 5.58
N ASP A 64 9.07 1.43 6.67
CA ASP A 64 10.23 2.33 6.68
C ASP A 64 11.49 1.60 6.18
N GLU A 65 11.79 0.42 6.74
CA GLU A 65 12.95 -0.39 6.33
C GLU A 65 12.90 -0.78 4.84
N ALA A 66 11.73 -1.16 4.35
CA ALA A 66 11.57 -1.57 2.96
C ALA A 66 11.72 -0.40 1.98
N PHE A 67 11.20 0.79 2.31
CA PHE A 67 11.42 2.00 1.50
C PHE A 67 12.89 2.42 1.49
N GLU A 68 13.53 2.48 2.66
CA GLU A 68 14.96 2.82 2.77
C GLU A 68 15.83 1.87 1.93
N TRP A 69 15.54 0.56 2.01
CA TRP A 69 16.24 -0.45 1.23
C TRP A 69 16.00 -0.29 -0.28
N SER A 70 14.74 -0.12 -0.71
CA SER A 70 14.39 -0.02 -2.13
C SER A 70 14.95 1.25 -2.78
N ILE A 71 14.84 2.40 -2.11
CA ILE A 71 15.38 3.68 -2.59
C ILE A 71 16.90 3.58 -2.76
N LYS A 72 17.59 3.07 -1.73
CA LYS A 72 19.05 2.89 -1.76
C LYS A 72 19.50 1.98 -2.89
N ASN A 73 18.84 0.83 -3.07
CA ASN A 73 19.23 -0.13 -4.11
C ASN A 73 18.94 0.36 -5.53
N LYS A 74 17.95 1.22 -5.70
CA LYS A 74 17.66 1.88 -6.99
C LYS A 74 18.54 3.11 -7.22
N GLY A 75 19.43 3.47 -6.29
CA GLY A 75 20.32 4.63 -6.39
C GLY A 75 19.57 5.96 -6.36
N LEU A 76 18.41 5.99 -5.72
CA LEU A 76 17.54 7.17 -5.61
C LEU A 76 17.85 7.96 -4.33
N GLU A 77 17.43 9.22 -4.28
CA GLU A 77 17.55 10.06 -3.08
C GLU A 77 16.38 9.81 -2.14
N LEU A 78 16.68 9.50 -0.88
CA LEU A 78 15.66 9.36 0.15
C LEU A 78 15.14 10.75 0.54
N ARG A 79 13.86 11.00 0.27
CA ARG A 79 13.11 12.05 0.95
C ARG A 79 12.52 11.47 2.23
N ASP A 80 12.62 12.19 3.34
CA ASP A 80 11.92 11.83 4.57
C ASP A 80 11.24 13.07 5.15
N SER A 81 9.93 13.17 4.95
CA SER A 81 9.16 14.35 5.41
C SER A 81 9.12 14.50 6.93
N ARG A 82 9.56 13.49 7.70
CA ARG A 82 9.74 13.61 9.15
C ARG A 82 10.91 14.52 9.50
N LEU A 83 11.87 14.68 8.59
CA LEU A 83 13.05 15.54 8.73
C LEU A 83 12.76 16.99 8.30
N ASP A 84 11.65 17.25 7.62
CA ASP A 84 11.21 18.60 7.20
C ASP A 84 10.71 19.46 8.38
N LYS A 85 11.06 19.10 9.62
CA LYS A 85 10.75 19.86 10.84
C LYS A 85 11.98 20.58 11.38
N GLU A 86 12.27 21.73 10.79
CA GLU A 86 12.73 22.97 11.45
C GLU A 86 12.17 24.20 10.72
#